data_AF-A0A2C6L044-F1
#
_entry.id   AF-A0A2C6L044-F1
#
_cell.length_a   1.000
_cell.length_b   1.000
_cell.length_c   1.000
_cell.angle_alpha   90.00
_cell.angle_beta   90.00
_cell.angle_gamma   90.00
#
_symmetry.space_group_name_H-M   'P 1'
#
loop_
_entity.id
_entity.type
_entity.pdbx_description
1 polymer ?
#
loop_
_entity_poly.entity_id
_entity_poly.type
_entity_poly.pdbx_seq_one_letter_code
_entity_poly.pdbx_strand_id
1 'polypeptide(L)'
;MASASSLSRFSSSVCHSSLLRLSRPSLFSTTASPPQKLLERNVHMKEILTPRWVLEPPNFVRRPVWRQWWEAQFGNKTFFFFGNAWTSAAAFALFIWWSRVFDPPPKERLDRYWLNSQSPASIPCAVVLPAKFRILSAFHNPGKRPGLKISLMTYEARYCYRGLDHPFTLNEIKDFLYKLREQYLVNKYEGIQFPFVFRQYNRVQTPGTLEVRTAPALQSHPFFEEDEGGHHH
;
A
#
# COMPACT_ATOMS: atom_id res chain seq x y z
N MET A 1 -38.08 -45.00 -6.61
CA MET A 1 -38.55 -44.57 -7.95
C MET A 1 -37.42 -43.74 -8.54
N ALA A 2 -36.44 -44.33 -9.27
CA ALA A 2 -36.41 -44.51 -10.74
C ALA A 2 -36.80 -43.20 -11.47
N SER A 3 -36.02 -42.55 -12.35
CA SER A 3 -35.03 -43.01 -13.33
C SER A 3 -34.08 -41.86 -13.72
N ALA A 4 -32.85 -42.20 -14.10
CA ALA A 4 -31.85 -41.31 -14.69
C ALA A 4 -31.94 -41.27 -16.23
N SER A 5 -31.05 -40.45 -16.83
CA SER A 5 -30.55 -40.43 -18.23
C SER A 5 -31.41 -39.73 -19.29
N SER A 6 -30.90 -39.06 -20.33
CA SER A 6 -29.60 -38.52 -20.75
C SER A 6 -29.80 -37.96 -22.17
N LEU A 7 -29.03 -36.95 -22.59
CA LEU A 7 -28.35 -36.82 -23.90
C LEU A 7 -28.25 -35.37 -24.41
N SER A 8 -27.01 -34.86 -24.34
CA SER A 8 -26.26 -34.09 -25.35
C SER A 8 -26.99 -33.38 -26.49
N ARG A 9 -26.53 -32.14 -26.81
CA ARG A 9 -25.91 -31.86 -28.12
C ARG A 9 -25.04 -30.60 -28.10
N PHE A 10 -23.87 -30.78 -28.70
CA PHE A 10 -22.80 -29.84 -29.01
C PHE A 10 -23.17 -28.83 -30.11
N SER A 11 -22.43 -27.71 -30.10
CA SER A 11 -21.86 -27.02 -31.27
C SER A 11 -22.81 -26.36 -32.28
N SER A 12 -22.63 -25.05 -32.52
CA SER A 12 -21.78 -24.61 -33.64
C SER A 12 -21.73 -23.08 -33.77
N SER A 13 -20.50 -22.61 -33.88
CA SER A 13 -20.10 -21.31 -34.42
C SER A 13 -20.60 -21.13 -35.85
N VAL A 14 -21.27 -20.01 -36.15
CA VAL A 14 -21.51 -19.61 -37.53
C VAL A 14 -20.49 -18.55 -37.92
N CYS A 15 -19.48 -19.00 -38.65
CA CYS A 15 -18.63 -18.18 -39.50
C CYS A 15 -19.48 -17.49 -40.57
N HIS A 16 -19.36 -16.17 -40.71
CA HIS A 16 -19.75 -15.48 -41.94
C HIS A 16 -18.53 -15.32 -42.83
N SER A 17 -18.37 -16.31 -43.70
CA SER A 17 -17.46 -16.32 -44.83
C SER A 17 -17.95 -15.40 -45.95
N SER A 18 -17.15 -14.40 -46.25
CA SER A 18 -16.63 -14.10 -47.58
C SER A 18 -17.51 -14.46 -48.80
N LEU A 19 -18.13 -13.43 -49.40
CA LEU A 19 -18.38 -13.42 -50.85
C LEU A 19 -17.84 -12.11 -51.42
N LEU A 20 -16.54 -12.10 -51.69
CA LEU A 20 -15.91 -11.15 -52.59
C LEU A 20 -16.47 -11.40 -53.99
N ARG A 21 -17.40 -10.54 -54.41
CA ARG A 21 -17.93 -10.50 -55.78
C ARG A 21 -16.84 -9.92 -56.68
N LEU A 22 -15.96 -10.79 -57.17
CA LEU A 22 -15.00 -10.48 -58.23
C LEU A 22 -15.76 -10.23 -59.53
N SER A 23 -16.07 -8.97 -59.83
CA SER A 23 -16.44 -8.54 -61.17
C SER A 23 -15.21 -8.57 -62.07
N ARG A 24 -15.26 -9.39 -63.13
CA ARG A 24 -14.24 -9.45 -64.19
C ARG A 24 -14.07 -8.09 -64.90
N PRO A 25 -12.85 -7.78 -65.40
CA PRO A 25 -12.58 -6.54 -66.11
C PRO A 25 -13.09 -6.63 -67.56
N SER A 26 -13.85 -5.64 -68.01
CA SER A 26 -14.12 -5.47 -69.45
C SER A 26 -12.97 -4.68 -70.08
N LEU A 27 -12.46 -5.23 -71.16
CA LEU A 27 -11.35 -4.73 -71.99
C LEU A 27 -11.63 -3.33 -72.56
N PHE A 28 -10.63 -2.46 -72.41
CA PHE A 28 -10.27 -1.29 -73.21
C PHE A 28 -11.38 -0.31 -73.65
N SER A 29 -11.48 0.80 -72.91
CA SER A 29 -11.69 2.11 -73.54
C SER A 29 -10.44 2.96 -73.26
N THR A 30 -9.70 3.26 -74.32
CA THR A 30 -8.50 4.10 -74.30
C THR A 30 -8.96 5.56 -74.22
N THR A 31 -9.32 6.01 -73.02
CA THR A 31 -9.42 7.44 -72.72
C THR A 31 -8.18 7.82 -71.91
N ALA A 32 -7.30 8.58 -72.54
CA ALA A 32 -6.07 9.08 -71.93
C ALA A 32 -6.42 9.87 -70.67
N SER A 33 -6.11 9.32 -69.50
CA SER A 33 -6.16 10.04 -68.24
C SER A 33 -5.07 11.11 -68.23
N PRO A 34 -5.34 12.31 -67.72
CA PRO A 34 -4.29 13.33 -67.56
C PRO A 34 -3.17 12.75 -66.65
N PRO A 35 -1.91 13.14 -66.87
CA PRO A 35 -0.79 12.60 -66.10
C PRO A 35 -1.06 12.80 -64.60
N GLN A 36 -1.14 11.70 -63.85
CA GLN A 36 -1.26 11.75 -62.41
C GLN A 36 -0.03 12.48 -61.87
N LYS A 37 -0.24 13.70 -61.36
CA LYS A 37 0.84 14.51 -60.80
C LYS A 37 1.48 13.71 -59.66
N LEU A 38 2.79 13.44 -59.79
CA LEU A 38 3.51 12.56 -58.87
C LEU A 38 3.47 13.18 -57.45
N LEU A 39 3.07 12.37 -56.47
CA LEU A 39 2.92 12.83 -55.08
C LEU A 39 4.32 12.91 -54.44
N GLU A 40 4.92 14.09 -54.43
CA GLU A 40 6.27 14.33 -53.89
C GLU A 40 6.30 14.50 -52.36
N ARG A 41 5.15 14.78 -51.74
CA ARG A 41 5.05 15.05 -50.31
C ARG A 41 4.99 13.74 -49.51
N ASN A 42 5.86 13.60 -48.51
CA ASN A 42 5.78 12.51 -47.52
C ASN A 42 4.51 12.68 -46.66
N VAL A 43 3.49 11.85 -46.92
CA VAL A 43 2.21 11.88 -46.19
C VAL A 43 2.36 11.06 -44.91
N HIS A 44 2.27 11.73 -43.76
CA HIS A 44 2.34 11.04 -42.48
C HIS A 44 1.05 10.27 -42.16
N MET A 45 1.19 9.11 -41.52
CA MET A 45 0.06 8.23 -41.19
C MET A 45 -1.04 8.91 -40.35
N LYS A 46 -0.69 9.90 -39.52
CA LYS A 46 -1.63 10.70 -38.72
C LYS A 46 -2.60 11.54 -39.56
N GLU A 47 -2.26 11.83 -40.80
CA GLU A 47 -3.11 12.56 -41.76
C GLU A 47 -4.09 11.61 -42.47
N ILE A 48 -3.77 10.31 -42.51
CA ILE A 48 -4.56 9.28 -43.17
C ILE A 48 -5.52 8.64 -42.17
N LEU A 49 -5.00 8.28 -41.00
CA LEU A 49 -5.72 7.59 -39.95
C LEU A 49 -5.73 8.45 -38.69
N THR A 50 -6.90 9.00 -38.38
CA THR A 50 -7.12 9.70 -37.11
C THR A 50 -7.47 8.66 -36.04
N PRO A 51 -6.62 8.46 -35.01
CA PRO A 51 -6.93 7.54 -33.93
C PRO A 51 -8.10 8.08 -33.11
N ARG A 52 -8.90 7.16 -32.55
CA ARG A 52 -9.97 7.54 -31.62
C ARG A 52 -9.36 7.99 -30.29
N TRP A 53 -10.02 8.93 -29.64
CA TRP A 53 -9.67 9.32 -28.28
C TRP A 53 -10.21 8.29 -27.29
N VAL A 54 -9.31 7.52 -26.65
CA VAL A 54 -9.65 6.43 -25.69
C VAL A 54 -8.97 6.62 -24.34
N LEU A 55 -8.10 7.63 -24.19
CA LEU A 55 -7.42 7.95 -22.93
C LEU A 55 -8.41 8.35 -21.83
N GLU A 56 -9.46 9.07 -22.20
CA GLU A 56 -10.52 9.51 -21.30
C GLU A 56 -11.83 8.81 -21.64
N PRO A 57 -12.63 8.41 -20.64
CA PRO A 57 -13.91 7.77 -20.89
C PRO A 57 -14.89 8.75 -21.58
N PRO A 58 -15.74 8.25 -22.50
CA PRO A 58 -16.71 9.10 -23.19
C PRO A 58 -17.83 9.57 -22.25
N ASN A 59 -18.18 10.86 -22.33
CA ASN A 59 -19.34 11.42 -21.63
C ASN A 59 -20.59 11.36 -22.53
N PHE A 60 -21.41 10.33 -22.37
CA PHE A 60 -22.65 10.15 -23.16
C PHE A 60 -23.77 11.13 -22.77
N VAL A 61 -23.81 11.58 -21.51
CA VAL A 61 -24.84 12.50 -21.00
C VAL A 61 -24.61 13.95 -21.50
N ARG A 62 -23.41 14.24 -22.03
CA ARG A 62 -23.02 15.58 -22.54
C ARG A 62 -23.18 16.70 -21.50
N ARG A 63 -23.13 16.35 -20.22
CA ARG A 63 -23.16 17.27 -19.07
C ARG A 63 -21.92 17.07 -18.21
N PRO A 64 -21.32 18.13 -17.65
CA PRO A 64 -20.19 17.98 -16.73
C PRO A 64 -20.63 17.32 -15.41
N VAL A 65 -19.69 16.64 -14.74
CA VAL A 65 -19.96 15.84 -13.53
C VAL A 65 -20.59 16.66 -12.40
N TRP A 66 -20.12 17.89 -12.17
CA TRP A 66 -20.68 18.76 -11.12
C TRP A 66 -22.16 19.09 -11.37
N ARG A 67 -22.57 19.22 -12.64
CA ARG A 67 -23.96 19.52 -13.00
C ARG A 67 -24.84 18.29 -12.83
N GLN A 68 -24.33 17.11 -13.16
CA GLN A 68 -25.02 15.84 -12.87
C GLN A 68 -25.21 15.65 -11.35
N TRP A 69 -24.19 16.00 -10.56
CA TRP A 69 -24.26 15.97 -9.09
C TRP A 69 -25.28 16.96 -8.53
N TRP A 70 -25.35 18.18 -9.08
CA TRP A 70 -26.32 19.20 -8.71
C TRP A 70 -27.76 18.79 -9.07
N GLU A 71 -27.98 18.33 -10.31
CA GLU A 71 -29.29 17.86 -10.78
C GLU A 71 -29.78 16.66 -9.95
N ALA A 72 -28.89 15.76 -9.53
CA ALA A 72 -29.22 14.63 -8.67
C ALA A 72 -29.72 15.05 -7.27
N GLN A 73 -29.38 16.23 -6.76
CA GLN A 73 -29.90 16.70 -5.47
C GLN A 73 -31.42 16.89 -5.49
N PHE A 74 -31.97 17.26 -6.65
CA PHE A 74 -33.40 17.46 -6.85
C PHE A 74 -34.13 16.19 -7.31
N GLY A 75 -33.41 15.09 -7.49
CA GLY A 75 -33.96 13.77 -7.79
C GLY A 75 -34.56 13.08 -6.55
N ASN A 76 -35.57 12.24 -6.75
CA ASN A 76 -36.14 11.47 -5.65
C ASN A 76 -35.14 10.38 -5.17
N LYS A 77 -34.96 10.26 -3.85
CA LYS A 77 -34.03 9.34 -3.18
C LYS A 77 -32.53 9.54 -3.46
N THR A 78 -32.13 10.70 -3.97
CA THR A 78 -30.71 11.02 -4.31
C THR A 78 -30.19 12.29 -3.65
N PHE A 79 -30.90 12.79 -2.64
CA PHE A 79 -30.52 13.99 -1.91
C PHE A 79 -29.30 13.75 -1.01
N PHE A 80 -28.26 14.56 -1.20
CA PHE A 80 -27.02 14.57 -0.43
C PHE A 80 -26.41 13.16 -0.26
N PHE A 81 -26.26 12.64 0.96
CA PHE A 81 -25.75 11.28 1.22
C PHE A 81 -26.85 10.20 1.30
N PHE A 82 -28.12 10.54 1.06
CA PHE A 82 -29.21 9.57 1.10
C PHE A 82 -29.32 8.82 -0.23
N GLY A 83 -29.59 7.52 -0.14
CA GLY A 83 -29.69 6.62 -1.30
C GLY A 83 -28.37 5.96 -1.68
N ASN A 84 -28.41 5.18 -2.77
CA ASN A 84 -27.31 4.33 -3.21
C ASN A 84 -26.69 4.80 -4.54
N ALA A 85 -26.94 6.04 -4.94
CA ALA A 85 -26.33 6.62 -6.14
C ALA A 85 -24.86 6.97 -5.89
N TRP A 86 -24.07 7.09 -6.97
CA TRP A 86 -22.67 7.53 -6.86
C TRP A 86 -22.55 8.95 -6.28
N THR A 87 -23.56 9.80 -6.50
CA THR A 87 -23.63 11.15 -5.93
C THR A 87 -23.76 11.11 -4.41
N SER A 88 -24.49 10.12 -3.88
CA SER A 88 -24.64 9.87 -2.45
C SER A 88 -23.34 9.37 -1.83
N ALA A 89 -22.64 8.47 -2.50
CA ALA A 89 -21.31 8.01 -2.06
C ALA A 89 -20.28 9.15 -2.06
N ALA A 90 -20.27 10.00 -3.09
CA ALA A 90 -19.41 11.17 -3.17
C ALA A 90 -19.73 12.22 -2.08
N ALA A 91 -21.02 12.48 -1.84
CA ALA A 91 -21.46 13.37 -0.77
C ALA A 91 -21.10 12.81 0.62
N PHE A 92 -21.23 11.50 0.83
CA PHE A 92 -20.78 10.86 2.06
C PHE A 92 -19.27 10.97 2.24
N ALA A 93 -18.47 10.74 1.20
CA ALA A 93 -17.02 10.92 1.23
C ALA A 93 -16.62 12.36 1.56
N LEU A 94 -17.30 13.35 1.00
CA LEU A 94 -17.11 14.76 1.34
C LEU A 94 -17.55 15.07 2.77
N PHE A 95 -18.65 14.48 3.23
CA PHE A 95 -19.14 14.67 4.60
C PHE A 95 -18.17 14.11 5.63
N ILE A 96 -17.64 12.91 5.42
CA ILE A 96 -16.65 12.34 6.33
C ILE A 96 -15.32 13.11 6.28
N TRP A 97 -14.93 13.63 5.11
CA TRP A 97 -13.74 14.49 4.97
C TRP A 97 -13.92 15.85 5.65
N TRP A 98 -15.11 16.43 5.56
CA TRP A 98 -15.47 17.66 6.28
C TRP A 98 -15.59 17.43 7.80
N SER A 99 -15.87 16.20 8.20
CA SER A 99 -15.91 15.80 9.61
C SER A 99 -14.51 15.72 10.21
N ARG A 100 -14.43 15.90 11.54
CA ARG A 100 -13.18 15.89 12.32
C ARG A 100 -12.53 14.51 12.47
N VAL A 101 -13.13 13.46 11.90
CA VAL A 101 -12.71 12.05 12.09
C VAL A 101 -11.41 11.75 11.35
N PHE A 102 -11.17 12.42 10.21
CA PHE A 102 -9.95 12.24 9.42
C PHE A 102 -8.88 13.31 9.66
N ASP A 103 -9.16 14.29 10.53
CA ASP A 103 -8.18 15.29 10.91
C ASP A 103 -7.04 14.67 11.73
N PRO A 104 -5.81 15.22 11.64
CA PRO A 104 -4.72 14.82 12.51
C PRO A 104 -5.08 14.97 14.00
N PRO A 105 -4.65 14.03 14.85
CA PRO A 105 -4.92 14.13 16.28
C PRO A 105 -4.19 15.34 16.91
N PRO A 106 -4.78 15.98 17.94
CA PRO A 106 -4.13 17.06 18.66
C PRO A 106 -2.94 16.54 19.48
N LYS A 107 -2.04 17.45 19.89
CA LYS A 107 -0.80 17.12 20.61
C LYS A 107 -1.01 16.32 21.89
N GLU A 108 -2.09 16.61 22.62
CA GLU A 108 -2.54 15.89 23.83
C GLU A 108 -2.82 14.39 23.62
N ARG A 109 -3.02 13.92 22.38
CA ARG A 109 -3.40 12.54 22.03
C ARG A 109 -2.38 11.84 21.12
N LEU A 110 -1.23 12.45 20.85
CA LEU A 110 -0.23 11.90 19.93
C LEU A 110 0.35 10.55 20.42
N ASP A 111 0.59 10.40 21.72
CA ASP A 111 1.13 9.19 22.35
C ASP A 111 0.17 7.98 22.29
N ARG A 112 -1.14 8.24 22.13
CA ARG A 112 -2.18 7.19 22.13
C ARG A 112 -2.09 6.29 20.90
N TYR A 113 -1.74 6.85 19.74
CA TYR A 113 -1.71 6.10 18.49
C TYR A 113 -0.57 6.53 17.55
N TRP A 114 -0.32 7.83 17.40
CA TRP A 114 0.62 8.33 16.38
C TRP A 114 2.07 7.96 16.66
N LEU A 115 2.56 8.24 17.88
CA LEU A 115 3.96 7.99 18.27
C LEU A 115 4.28 6.49 18.40
N ASN A 116 3.29 5.70 18.79
CA ASN A 116 3.38 4.27 18.99
C ASN A 116 2.75 3.46 17.88
N SER A 117 2.54 4.09 16.73
CA SER A 117 1.98 3.42 15.57
C SER A 117 2.81 2.15 15.33
N GLN A 118 2.16 0.99 15.53
CA GLN A 118 2.66 -0.34 15.16
C GLN A 118 1.86 -0.86 13.98
N SER A 119 2.54 -1.30 12.92
CA SER A 119 1.88 -1.94 11.77
C SER A 119 1.11 -3.19 12.23
N PRO A 120 -0.22 -3.26 12.05
CA PRO A 120 -0.93 -4.52 12.18
C PRO A 120 -0.53 -5.38 10.98
N ALA A 121 0.17 -6.48 11.24
CA ALA A 121 0.56 -7.43 10.20
C ALA A 121 -0.61 -8.32 9.71
N SER A 122 -1.86 -8.04 10.10
CA SER A 122 -2.98 -8.98 9.94
C SER A 122 -4.28 -8.45 9.32
N ILE A 123 -4.33 -7.23 8.77
CA ILE A 123 -5.54 -6.74 8.06
C ILE A 123 -5.16 -6.15 6.70
N PRO A 124 -5.53 -6.78 5.57
CA PRO A 124 -5.34 -6.19 4.27
C PRO A 124 -6.41 -5.12 4.03
N CYS A 125 -5.97 -3.92 3.61
CA CYS A 125 -6.74 -2.95 2.82
C CYS A 125 -7.71 -1.95 3.47
N ALA A 126 -7.73 -1.71 4.79
CA ALA A 126 -8.37 -0.50 5.31
C ALA A 126 -7.53 0.15 6.43
N VAL A 127 -7.10 1.40 6.20
CA VAL A 127 -6.30 2.25 7.11
C VAL A 127 -4.79 1.91 7.18
N VAL A 128 -4.10 2.11 6.05
CA VAL A 128 -2.64 2.00 5.91
C VAL A 128 -1.92 3.21 6.52
N LEU A 129 -1.87 3.32 7.85
CA LEU A 129 -1.02 4.32 8.53
C LEU A 129 -0.27 3.89 9.81
N PRO A 130 -0.29 2.64 10.32
CA PRO A 130 0.19 2.45 11.69
C PRO A 130 1.70 2.24 11.80
N ALA A 131 2.54 2.41 10.78
CA ALA A 131 4.00 2.46 10.99
C ALA A 131 4.64 3.72 10.39
N LYS A 132 3.79 4.62 9.87
CA LYS A 132 4.23 5.77 9.08
C LYS A 132 5.15 6.67 9.89
N PHE A 133 4.81 6.94 11.15
CA PHE A 133 5.60 7.84 11.97
C PHE A 133 7.04 7.33 12.19
N ARG A 134 7.21 6.04 12.49
CA ARG A 134 8.53 5.43 12.75
C ARG A 134 9.37 5.38 11.47
N ILE A 135 8.76 5.02 10.34
CA ILE A 135 9.44 4.95 9.03
C ILE A 135 9.88 6.35 8.58
N LEU A 136 8.98 7.35 8.64
CA LEU A 136 9.32 8.73 8.28
C LEU A 136 10.40 9.30 9.19
N SER A 137 10.32 9.01 10.49
CA SER A 137 11.35 9.44 11.45
C SER A 137 12.72 8.87 11.12
N ALA A 138 12.80 7.59 10.72
CA ALA A 138 14.06 6.97 10.30
C ALA A 138 14.55 7.51 8.94
N PHE A 139 13.63 7.72 7.99
CA PHE A 139 13.95 8.23 6.66
C PHE A 139 14.49 9.66 6.67
N HIS A 140 13.84 10.56 7.42
CA HIS A 140 14.28 11.96 7.54
C HIS A 140 15.51 12.15 8.42
N ASN A 141 15.92 11.13 9.19
CA ASN A 141 17.12 11.17 10.03
C ASN A 141 18.11 10.09 9.57
N PRO A 142 18.79 10.28 8.42
CA PRO A 142 19.72 9.30 7.89
C PRO A 142 20.86 9.02 8.87
N GLY A 143 21.20 7.74 9.03
CA GLY A 143 22.30 7.29 9.90
C GLY A 143 22.05 7.41 11.41
N LYS A 144 20.87 7.86 11.84
CA LYS A 144 20.53 8.05 13.26
C LYS A 144 19.44 7.08 13.71
N ARG A 145 19.34 6.87 15.03
CA ARG A 145 18.28 6.09 15.67
C ARG A 145 17.30 7.04 16.38
N PRO A 146 16.09 7.27 15.83
CA PRO A 146 15.16 8.24 16.41
C PRO A 146 14.46 7.74 17.69
N GLY A 147 14.68 6.49 18.12
CA GLY A 147 13.98 5.89 19.26
C GLY A 147 14.03 6.71 20.55
N LEU A 148 15.19 7.30 20.88
CA LEU A 148 15.33 8.15 22.07
C LEU A 148 14.54 9.46 21.95
N LYS A 149 14.58 10.10 20.77
CA LYS A 149 13.82 11.33 20.50
C LYS A 149 12.33 11.08 20.49
N ILE A 150 11.88 9.93 20.00
CA ILE A 150 10.47 9.52 20.06
C ILE A 150 10.02 9.39 21.52
N SER A 151 10.82 8.78 22.40
CA SER A 151 10.50 8.73 23.83
C SER A 151 10.39 10.14 24.44
N LEU A 152 11.31 11.05 24.12
CA LEU A 152 11.22 12.45 24.58
C LEU A 152 9.99 13.19 24.05
N MET A 153 9.58 12.94 22.81
CA MET A 153 8.32 13.47 22.27
C MET A 153 7.10 12.92 23.02
N THR A 154 7.13 11.66 23.45
CA THR A 154 6.09 11.08 24.32
C THR A 154 6.04 11.78 25.68
N TYR A 155 7.21 12.10 26.26
CA TYR A 155 7.31 12.89 27.50
C TYR A 155 6.68 14.27 27.31
N GLU A 156 7.07 15.00 26.25
CA GLU A 156 6.54 16.34 25.93
C GLU A 156 5.01 16.31 25.73
N ALA A 157 4.50 15.35 24.95
CA ALA A 157 3.07 15.20 24.68
C ALA A 157 2.23 15.08 25.96
N ARG A 158 2.73 14.33 26.94
CA ARG A 158 2.04 14.08 28.22
C ARG A 158 2.26 15.18 29.25
N TYR A 159 3.47 15.70 29.36
CA TYR A 159 3.80 16.73 30.33
C TYR A 159 3.22 18.09 29.90
N CYS A 160 3.62 18.59 28.72
CA CYS A 160 3.33 19.95 28.30
C CYS A 160 1.89 20.15 27.80
N TYR A 161 1.29 19.16 27.14
CA TYR A 161 -0.03 19.33 26.51
C TYR A 161 -1.18 18.63 27.23
N ARG A 162 -0.88 17.65 28.11
CA ARG A 162 -1.90 16.98 28.93
C ARG A 162 -1.86 17.38 30.40
N GLY A 163 -0.75 17.96 30.88
CA GLY A 163 -0.60 18.36 32.29
C GLY A 163 -0.33 17.19 33.23
N LEU A 164 0.33 16.13 32.75
CA LEU A 164 0.77 15.02 33.61
C LEU A 164 2.17 15.28 34.15
N ASP A 165 2.30 15.65 35.42
CA ASP A 165 3.59 15.96 36.07
C ASP A 165 4.55 14.75 36.11
N HIS A 166 4.01 13.54 36.13
CA HIS A 166 4.76 12.28 36.08
C HIS A 166 4.37 11.49 34.84
N PRO A 167 4.89 11.87 33.66
CA PRO A 167 4.43 11.32 32.38
C PRO A 167 4.96 9.91 32.09
N PHE A 168 6.02 9.47 32.79
CA PHE A 168 6.63 8.15 32.61
C PHE A 168 6.47 7.26 33.82
N THR A 169 6.07 6.03 33.56
CA THR A 169 6.13 4.90 34.49
C THR A 169 7.54 4.31 34.56
N LEU A 170 7.78 3.43 35.54
CA LEU A 170 9.08 2.78 35.72
C LEU A 170 9.51 1.95 34.49
N ASN A 171 8.56 1.35 33.79
CA ASN A 171 8.82 0.64 32.53
C ASN A 171 9.25 1.58 31.41
N GLU A 172 8.66 2.77 31.32
CA GLU A 172 9.01 3.78 30.31
C GLU A 172 10.35 4.45 30.62
N ILE A 173 10.67 4.64 31.91
CA ILE A 173 12.00 5.06 32.36
C ILE A 173 13.04 4.00 32.00
N LYS A 174 12.75 2.72 32.23
CA LYS A 174 13.63 1.61 31.84
C LYS A 174 13.86 1.60 30.32
N ASP A 175 12.82 1.75 29.51
CA ASP A 175 12.93 1.83 28.05
C ASP A 175 13.74 3.06 27.59
N PHE A 176 13.52 4.22 28.24
CA PHE A 176 14.31 5.42 27.98
C PHE A 176 15.81 5.21 28.27
N LEU A 177 16.15 4.63 29.43
CA LEU A 177 17.52 4.32 29.80
C LEU A 177 18.13 3.23 28.90
N TYR A 178 17.34 2.25 28.47
CA TYR A 178 17.77 1.23 27.53
C TYR A 178 18.17 1.84 26.18
N LYS A 179 17.34 2.74 25.63
CA LYS A 179 17.62 3.47 24.40
C LYS A 179 18.84 4.39 24.53
N LEU A 180 19.01 5.02 25.70
CA LEU A 180 20.19 5.84 26.00
C LEU A 180 21.46 4.98 26.02
N ARG A 181 21.40 3.78 26.62
CA ARG A 181 22.49 2.80 26.62
C ARG A 181 22.81 2.33 25.20
N GLU A 182 21.81 1.99 24.39
CA GLU A 182 22.05 1.60 22.98
C GLU A 182 22.74 2.72 22.20
N GLN A 183 22.30 3.96 22.38
CA GLN A 183 22.94 5.11 21.72
C GLN A 183 24.41 5.27 22.14
N TYR A 184 24.71 5.08 23.43
CA TYR A 184 26.10 5.07 23.90
C TYR A 184 26.92 3.93 23.28
N LEU A 185 26.40 2.70 23.27
CA LEU A 185 27.11 1.54 22.71
C LEU A 185 27.36 1.66 21.21
N VAL A 186 26.38 2.16 20.45
CA VAL A 186 26.51 2.40 19.01
C VAL A 186 27.57 3.43 18.69
N ASN A 187 27.74 4.44 19.55
CA ASN A 187 28.77 5.45 19.38
C ASN A 187 30.15 5.00 19.89
N LYS A 188 30.18 4.10 20.89
CA LYS A 188 31.42 3.58 21.50
C LYS A 188 32.09 2.50 20.65
N TYR A 189 31.30 1.56 20.13
CA TYR A 189 31.80 0.43 19.34
C TYR A 189 31.33 0.57 17.91
N GLU A 190 32.25 0.88 17.01
CA GLU A 190 31.93 1.00 15.60
C GLU A 190 31.45 -0.35 15.04
N GLY A 191 30.35 -0.30 14.30
CA GLY A 191 29.80 -1.47 13.63
C GLY A 191 29.08 -2.48 14.53
N ILE A 192 28.86 -2.20 15.81
CA ILE A 192 28.10 -3.08 16.72
C ILE A 192 26.68 -3.38 16.17
N GLN A 193 26.28 -4.64 16.31
CA GLN A 193 25.03 -5.20 15.76
C GLN A 193 24.31 -6.07 16.79
N PHE A 194 23.17 -6.62 16.38
CA PHE A 194 22.57 -7.76 17.05
C PHE A 194 23.64 -8.87 17.19
N PRO A 195 23.90 -9.41 18.39
CA PRO A 195 22.97 -9.60 19.52
C PRO A 195 22.93 -8.49 20.60
N PHE A 196 23.83 -7.50 20.56
CA PHE A 196 24.00 -6.56 21.68
C PHE A 196 23.09 -5.33 21.62
N VAL A 197 22.74 -4.91 20.40
CA VAL A 197 21.84 -3.79 20.11
C VAL A 197 20.87 -4.19 19.00
N PHE A 198 19.66 -3.63 19.01
CA PHE A 198 18.66 -3.89 17.96
C PHE A 198 18.99 -3.12 16.68
N ARG A 199 20.01 -3.58 15.94
CA ARG A 199 20.48 -3.01 14.67
C ARG A 199 21.00 -4.12 13.75
N GLN A 200 20.59 -4.08 12.49
CA GLN A 200 21.06 -4.97 11.43
C GLN A 200 21.39 -4.16 10.18
N TYR A 201 22.49 -4.49 9.51
CA TYR A 201 22.84 -3.94 8.20
C TYR A 201 23.73 -4.93 7.45
N ASN A 202 23.62 -4.98 6.12
CA ASN A 202 24.26 -6.01 5.31
C ASN A 202 25.76 -5.79 5.08
N ARG A 203 26.19 -4.52 4.99
CA ARG A 203 27.58 -4.16 4.67
C ARG A 203 28.46 -4.18 5.91
N VAL A 204 28.93 -5.36 6.29
CA VAL A 204 29.76 -5.58 7.49
C VAL A 204 31.24 -5.74 7.13
N GLN A 205 32.14 -5.41 8.06
CA GLN A 205 33.57 -5.67 7.91
C GLN A 205 33.88 -7.05 8.51
N THR A 206 34.26 -8.01 7.67
CA THR A 206 34.71 -9.33 8.09
C THR A 206 36.22 -9.47 7.89
N PRO A 207 36.91 -10.27 8.72
CA PRO A 207 38.27 -10.69 8.40
C PRO A 207 38.29 -11.43 7.06
N GLY A 208 39.41 -11.39 6.34
CA GLY A 208 39.54 -12.07 5.04
C GLY A 208 39.32 -13.58 5.10
N THR A 209 39.59 -14.19 6.26
CA THR A 209 39.31 -15.60 6.56
C THR A 209 38.45 -15.67 7.82
N LEU A 210 37.21 -16.17 7.68
CA LEU A 210 36.27 -16.34 8.78
C LEU A 210 36.27 -17.79 9.24
N GLU A 211 36.86 -18.05 10.40
CA GLU A 211 36.87 -19.38 11.03
C GLU A 211 35.53 -19.67 11.71
N VAL A 212 34.98 -20.87 11.48
CA VAL A 212 33.72 -21.32 12.09
C VAL A 212 34.03 -22.44 13.08
N ARG A 213 33.69 -22.22 14.36
CA ARG A 213 33.91 -23.18 15.46
C ARG A 213 32.58 -23.54 16.12
N THR A 214 32.48 -24.76 16.66
CA THR A 214 31.34 -25.17 17.48
C THR A 214 31.42 -24.51 18.86
N ALA A 215 30.29 -23.98 19.34
CA ALA A 215 30.21 -23.43 20.69
C ALA A 215 30.46 -24.54 21.74
N PRO A 216 31.06 -24.22 22.90
CA PRO A 216 31.23 -25.18 23.98
C PRO A 216 29.89 -25.65 24.52
N ALA A 217 29.86 -26.84 25.13
CA ALA A 217 28.69 -27.32 25.85
C ALA A 217 28.28 -26.32 26.95
N LEU A 218 26.98 -26.21 27.21
CA LEU A 218 26.46 -25.38 28.30
C LEU A 218 27.08 -25.82 29.64
N GLN A 219 27.43 -24.86 30.47
CA GLN A 219 28.01 -25.16 31.78
C GLN A 219 26.97 -25.89 32.64
N SER A 220 27.35 -27.05 33.20
CA SER A 220 26.52 -27.76 34.16
C SER A 220 26.48 -26.99 35.47
N HIS A 221 25.31 -26.47 35.82
CA HIS A 221 25.08 -25.88 37.13
C HIS A 221 24.53 -26.94 38.10
N PRO A 222 24.91 -26.91 39.38
CA PRO A 222 24.31 -27.79 40.38
C PRO A 222 22.81 -27.54 40.44
N PHE A 223 22.01 -28.60 40.33
CA PHE A 223 20.59 -28.61 40.62
C PHE A 223 20.29 -29.73 41.60
N PHE A 224 19.23 -29.58 42.39
CA PHE A 224 18.77 -30.65 43.27
C PHE A 224 17.93 -31.63 42.45
N GLU A 225 18.20 -32.93 42.57
CA GLU A 225 17.31 -33.98 42.06
C GLU A 225 16.11 -34.10 43.03
N GLU A 226 14.89 -33.94 42.51
CA GLU A 226 13.70 -34.34 43.25
C GLU A 226 13.58 -35.86 43.14
N ASP A 227 13.83 -36.57 44.23
CA ASP A 227 13.56 -38.01 44.35
C ASP A 227 12.07 -38.27 44.15
N GLU A 228 11.66 -38.63 42.93
CA GLU A 228 10.40 -39.34 42.73
C GLU A 228 10.51 -40.71 43.42
N GLY A 229 10.05 -40.74 44.68
CA GLY A 229 9.97 -41.94 45.49
C GLY A 229 9.21 -43.05 44.79
N GLY A 230 9.95 -44.03 44.26
CA GLY A 230 9.43 -45.25 43.69
C GLY A 230 8.72 -46.09 44.75
N HIS A 231 7.39 -46.13 44.67
CA HIS A 231 6.59 -47.19 45.26
C HIS A 231 6.84 -48.50 44.49
N HIS A 232 7.73 -49.34 45.01
CA HIS A 232 7.75 -50.77 44.70
C HIS A 232 7.46 -51.55 45.99
N HIS A 233 6.21 -52.00 46.12
CA HIS A 233 5.81 -53.13 46.95
C HIS A 233 5.83 -54.41 46.10
#